data_AF-A0A7X9B1U3-F1
#
_entry.id   AF-A0A7X9B1U3-F1
#
_cell.length_a   1.000
_cell.length_b   1.000
_cell.length_c   1.000
_cell.angle_alpha   90.00
_cell.angle_beta   90.00
_cell.angle_gamma   90.00
#
_symmetry.space_group_name_H-M   'P 1'
#
loop_
_entity.id
_entity.type
_entity.pdbx_description
1 polymer ?
#
loop_
_entity_poly.entity_id
_entity_poly.type
_entity_poly.pdbx_seq_one_letter_code
_entity_poly.pdbx_strand_id
1 'polypeptide(L)'
;MLWQLRRRRFKLALGQLLTLLLTAFLCLTIFARVVFHGFWGPSEDHFADELVIPDGLDYAVPIVESGIGPFANDNIYSEAPESFQMQVLRAPQDGWRLDEARPLAVPALAALTSTGSGRQVLENYLAAHPEWLVTDEPQGRFAWRCFRAKGRPMTTRNHYYFFSAKADAGIPDHFQYRLGLSLSGKTGWPGSRAMMESGPDKHGVMRKWTSFMAGAVRVEIYDQSKVPGYAMTARTLALLEEEMARLAAVAADNWRQALPADAGVVGSKPDLQLYQGLQGGIYHATWLCNPGEAGVTYLRAYEASRGTRLSAQRLEEATACRMGWSEQPNELFCAPAEFTIYEGDWGKFYAARFELWFRPDAGGEERLILSKHFKIEGWMR
;
A
#
# COMPACT_ATOMS: atom_id res chain seq x y z
N MET A 1 -54.35 14.47 5.41
CA MET A 1 -55.53 13.61 5.63
C MET A 1 -56.44 14.11 6.76
N LEU A 2 -55.99 14.17 8.01
CA LEU A 2 -56.82 14.55 9.18
C LEU A 2 -57.46 15.95 9.07
N TRP A 3 -56.75 16.91 8.48
CA TRP A 3 -57.26 18.25 8.23
C TRP A 3 -58.41 18.31 7.21
N GLN A 4 -58.36 17.47 6.16
CA GLN A 4 -59.42 17.37 5.15
C GLN A 4 -60.67 16.64 5.68
N LEU A 5 -60.47 15.64 6.56
CA LEU A 5 -61.55 14.96 7.30
C LEU A 5 -62.28 15.93 8.23
N ARG A 6 -61.55 16.80 8.94
CA ARG A 6 -62.12 17.85 9.80
C ARG A 6 -62.94 18.88 9.02
N ARG A 7 -62.63 19.11 7.74
CA ARG A 7 -63.38 19.98 6.82
C ARG A 7 -64.47 19.26 6.02
N ARG A 8 -64.81 18.01 6.37
CA ARG A 8 -65.80 17.15 5.67
C ARG A 8 -65.54 16.96 4.17
N ARG A 9 -64.28 17.12 3.73
CA ARG A 9 -63.86 16.93 2.33
C ARG A 9 -63.43 15.48 2.08
N PHE A 10 -64.39 14.57 2.16
CA PHE A 10 -64.15 13.12 2.16
C PHE A 10 -63.44 12.61 0.89
N LYS A 11 -63.77 13.11 -0.30
CA LYS A 11 -63.10 12.72 -1.55
C LYS A 11 -61.61 13.07 -1.57
N LEU A 12 -61.24 14.24 -1.06
CA LEU A 12 -59.84 14.68 -0.95
C LEU A 12 -59.10 13.90 0.15
N ALA A 13 -59.76 13.58 1.26
CA ALA A 13 -59.19 12.74 2.30
C ALA A 13 -58.91 11.31 1.79
N LEU A 14 -59.84 10.73 1.02
CA LEU A 14 -59.67 9.42 0.40
C LEU A 14 -58.53 9.43 -0.63
N GLY A 15 -58.45 10.46 -1.47
CA GLY A 15 -57.34 10.64 -2.41
C GLY A 15 -55.98 10.69 -1.69
N GLN A 16 -55.88 11.46 -0.59
CA GLN A 16 -54.65 11.54 0.21
C GLN A 16 -54.28 10.22 0.89
N LEU A 17 -55.27 9.44 1.34
CA LEU A 17 -55.03 8.11 1.90
C LEU A 17 -54.51 7.15 0.84
N LEU A 18 -55.12 7.13 -0.35
CA LEU A 18 -54.67 6.31 -1.47
C LEU A 18 -53.25 6.69 -1.91
N THR A 19 -52.93 7.98 -2.00
CA THR A 19 -51.56 8.44 -2.29
C THR A 19 -50.57 7.95 -1.24
N LEU A 20 -50.91 8.07 0.05
CA LEU A 20 -50.03 7.60 1.14
C LEU A 20 -49.79 6.09 1.09
N LEU A 21 -50.83 5.30 0.82
CA LEU A 21 -50.71 3.85 0.65
C LEU A 21 -49.85 3.48 -0.56
N LEU A 22 -50.02 4.21 -1.67
CA LEU A 22 -49.24 3.97 -2.90
C LEU A 22 -47.77 4.37 -2.73
N THR A 23 -47.49 5.46 -2.04
CA THR A 23 -46.13 5.86 -1.66
C THR A 23 -45.51 4.83 -0.70
N ALA A 24 -46.24 4.36 0.31
CA ALA A 24 -45.75 3.34 1.23
C ALA A 24 -45.40 2.03 0.50
N PHE A 25 -46.25 1.59 -0.44
CA PHE A 25 -45.99 0.41 -1.27
C PHE A 25 -44.76 0.60 -2.18
N LEU A 26 -44.60 1.78 -2.78
CA LEU A 26 -43.41 2.09 -3.58
C LEU A 26 -42.13 2.11 -2.72
N CYS A 27 -42.18 2.69 -1.53
CA CYS A 27 -41.05 2.68 -0.60
C CYS A 27 -40.71 1.26 -0.15
N LEU A 28 -41.71 0.41 0.13
CA LEU A 28 -41.49 -0.98 0.53
C LEU A 28 -40.87 -1.81 -0.61
N THR A 29 -41.31 -1.61 -1.85
CA THR A 29 -40.76 -2.33 -3.02
C THR A 29 -39.35 -1.88 -3.37
N ILE A 30 -39.05 -0.57 -3.26
CA ILE A 30 -37.68 -0.06 -3.42
C ILE A 30 -36.78 -0.59 -2.30
N PHE A 31 -37.23 -0.53 -1.04
CA PHE A 31 -36.50 -1.06 0.10
C PHE A 31 -36.25 -2.57 -0.06
N ALA A 32 -37.26 -3.34 -0.44
CA ALA A 32 -37.13 -4.76 -0.71
C ALA A 32 -36.13 -5.03 -1.84
N ARG A 33 -36.12 -4.26 -2.94
CA ARG A 33 -35.12 -4.41 -4.00
C ARG A 33 -33.71 -4.05 -3.55
N VAL A 34 -33.54 -2.99 -2.78
CA VAL A 34 -32.23 -2.58 -2.24
C VAL A 34 -31.70 -3.63 -1.26
N VAL A 35 -32.55 -4.13 -0.38
CA VAL A 35 -32.21 -5.21 0.56
C VAL A 35 -31.94 -6.51 -0.19
N PHE A 36 -32.78 -6.89 -1.16
CA PHE A 36 -32.60 -8.11 -1.96
C PHE A 36 -31.31 -8.05 -2.79
N HIS A 37 -30.99 -6.94 -3.45
CA HIS A 37 -29.69 -6.79 -4.12
C HIS A 37 -28.49 -6.69 -3.16
N GLY A 38 -28.71 -6.26 -1.92
CA GLY A 38 -27.68 -6.30 -0.87
C GLY A 38 -27.48 -7.69 -0.23
N PHE A 39 -28.44 -8.61 -0.40
CA PHE A 39 -28.40 -9.98 0.14
C PHE A 39 -27.84 -11.02 -0.84
N TRP A 40 -27.88 -10.73 -2.14
CA TRP A 40 -27.21 -11.56 -3.13
C TRP A 40 -25.74 -11.11 -3.13
N GLY A 41 -24.85 -11.99 -2.70
CA GLY A 41 -23.43 -11.72 -2.56
C GLY A 41 -22.80 -11.21 -3.87
N PRO A 42 -21.53 -10.77 -3.82
CA PRO A 42 -20.80 -10.38 -5.01
C PRO A 42 -20.89 -11.48 -6.09
N SER A 43 -20.90 -11.09 -7.36
CA SER A 43 -21.14 -12.03 -8.46
C SER A 43 -20.00 -13.04 -8.53
N GLU A 44 -20.35 -14.33 -8.47
CA GLU A 44 -19.39 -15.42 -8.67
C GLU A 44 -18.92 -15.48 -10.12
N ASP A 45 -17.62 -15.67 -10.34
CA ASP A 45 -17.05 -15.85 -11.68
C ASP A 45 -16.94 -17.33 -12.09
N HIS A 46 -17.16 -18.25 -11.14
CA HIS A 46 -17.15 -19.70 -11.32
C HIS A 46 -15.82 -20.28 -11.84
N PHE A 47 -14.74 -19.50 -11.83
CA PHE A 47 -13.44 -19.92 -12.38
C PHE A 47 -12.86 -21.14 -11.64
N ALA A 48 -13.07 -21.19 -10.32
CA ALA A 48 -12.50 -22.20 -9.45
C ALA A 48 -13.40 -23.44 -9.23
N ASP A 49 -14.60 -23.48 -9.80
CA ASP A 49 -15.63 -24.50 -9.50
C ASP A 49 -15.18 -25.92 -9.85
N GLU A 50 -14.38 -26.06 -10.89
CA GLU A 50 -13.88 -27.34 -11.39
C GLU A 50 -12.38 -27.55 -11.11
N LEU A 51 -11.73 -26.60 -10.44
CA LEU A 51 -10.30 -26.70 -10.16
C LEU A 51 -10.07 -27.57 -8.93
N VAL A 52 -9.19 -28.55 -9.08
CA VAL A 52 -8.74 -29.41 -7.99
C VAL A 52 -7.25 -29.25 -7.85
N ILE A 53 -6.78 -29.11 -6.62
CA ILE A 53 -5.35 -29.10 -6.33
C ILE A 53 -4.78 -30.48 -6.69
N PRO A 54 -3.82 -30.58 -7.62
CA PRO A 54 -3.28 -31.87 -8.04
C PRO A 54 -2.70 -32.68 -6.87
N ASP A 55 -2.98 -33.98 -6.85
CA ASP A 55 -2.45 -34.89 -5.84
C ASP A 55 -0.92 -34.89 -5.84
N GLY A 56 -0.32 -34.75 -4.65
CA GLY A 56 1.13 -34.75 -4.47
C GLY A 56 1.85 -33.44 -4.85
N LEU A 57 1.12 -32.39 -5.25
CA LEU A 57 1.70 -31.07 -5.45
C LEU A 57 2.16 -30.47 -4.11
N ASP A 58 3.44 -30.11 -4.00
CA ASP A 58 3.94 -29.32 -2.87
C ASP A 58 3.51 -27.86 -3.02
N TYR A 59 2.78 -27.33 -2.04
CA TYR A 59 2.32 -25.95 -2.02
C TYR A 59 2.40 -25.38 -0.60
N ALA A 60 2.68 -24.08 -0.53
CA ALA A 60 2.57 -23.32 0.70
C ALA A 60 1.14 -22.79 0.91
N VAL A 61 0.76 -22.57 2.16
CA VAL A 61 -0.47 -21.84 2.50
C VAL A 61 -0.09 -20.39 2.79
N PRO A 62 -0.75 -19.38 2.19
CA PRO A 62 -0.54 -17.99 2.55
C PRO A 62 -0.71 -17.79 4.06
N ILE A 63 0.21 -17.04 4.66
CA ILE A 63 0.26 -16.81 6.10
C ILE A 63 -0.97 -15.99 6.51
N VAL A 64 -1.72 -16.49 7.49
CA VAL A 64 -2.86 -15.78 8.07
C VAL A 64 -2.35 -14.87 9.18
N GLU A 65 -2.47 -13.57 9.01
CA GLU A 65 -2.24 -12.62 10.09
C GLU A 65 -3.59 -12.38 10.79
N SER A 66 -3.67 -12.66 12.09
CA SER A 66 -4.93 -12.75 12.82
C SER A 66 -5.82 -11.49 12.72
N GLY A 67 -7.04 -11.69 12.22
CA GLY A 67 -8.20 -10.79 12.28
C GLY A 67 -8.47 -10.01 10.99
N ILE A 68 -9.76 -9.84 10.63
CA ILE A 68 -10.26 -9.33 9.34
C ILE A 68 -9.56 -8.01 8.93
N GLY A 69 -8.56 -8.23 8.06
CA GLY A 69 -7.24 -7.61 7.88
C GLY A 69 -6.93 -6.16 8.26
N PRO A 70 -5.96 -5.54 7.56
CA PRO A 70 -4.70 -6.21 7.31
C PRO A 70 -4.09 -6.84 8.59
N PHE A 71 -4.66 -6.68 9.80
CA PHE A 71 -4.13 -7.28 11.04
C PHE A 71 -5.09 -7.29 12.26
N ALA A 72 -6.34 -7.68 12.12
CA ALA A 72 -7.39 -7.26 13.06
C ALA A 72 -7.48 -7.99 14.41
N ASN A 73 -6.40 -8.15 15.16
CA ASN A 73 -6.44 -8.26 16.64
C ASN A 73 -5.07 -8.20 17.34
N ASP A 74 -3.95 -8.14 16.62
CA ASP A 74 -2.65 -7.87 17.21
C ASP A 74 -2.30 -6.39 17.04
N ASN A 75 -1.71 -5.77 18.07
CA ASN A 75 -1.22 -4.41 17.98
C ASN A 75 -0.11 -4.34 16.91
N ILE A 76 -0.44 -3.97 15.69
CA ILE A 76 0.52 -3.85 14.56
C ILE A 76 1.47 -2.69 14.68
N TYR A 77 1.22 -1.87 15.68
CA TYR A 77 2.14 -0.88 16.20
C TYR A 77 3.04 -1.42 17.30
N SER A 78 3.06 -2.75 17.51
CA SER A 78 4.14 -3.43 18.25
C SER A 78 5.46 -3.42 17.48
N GLU A 79 5.67 -2.39 16.67
CA GLU A 79 7.00 -2.01 16.22
C GLU A 79 7.75 -1.34 17.38
N ALA A 80 9.07 -1.34 17.25
CA ALA A 80 9.93 -0.62 18.16
C ALA A 80 9.47 0.86 18.22
N PRO A 81 9.36 1.48 19.41
CA PRO A 81 9.10 2.92 19.57
C PRO A 81 10.02 3.80 18.71
N GLU A 82 11.23 3.33 18.44
CA GLU A 82 12.25 3.97 17.64
C GLU A 82 12.07 3.78 16.12
N SER A 83 11.10 2.97 15.67
CA SER A 83 10.80 2.85 14.25
C SER A 83 10.36 4.18 13.65
N PHE A 84 10.70 4.41 12.37
CA PHE A 84 10.31 5.63 11.64
C PHE A 84 8.80 5.91 11.80
N GLN A 85 8.00 4.88 11.58
CA GLN A 85 6.54 4.91 11.70
C GLN A 85 6.06 5.39 13.05
N MET A 86 6.53 4.76 14.13
CA MET A 86 6.04 5.06 15.47
C MET A 86 6.42 6.47 15.90
N GLN A 87 7.59 6.94 15.50
CA GLN A 87 8.01 8.31 15.73
C GLN A 87 7.12 9.31 14.97
N VAL A 88 6.76 9.03 13.71
CA VAL A 88 5.81 9.89 12.96
C VAL A 88 4.44 9.90 13.63
N LEU A 89 3.89 8.73 13.99
CA LEU A 89 2.54 8.63 14.55
C LEU A 89 2.42 9.28 15.94
N ARG A 90 3.48 9.25 16.76
CA ARG A 90 3.52 9.89 18.08
C ARG A 90 3.85 11.37 18.05
N ALA A 91 4.36 11.88 16.93
CA ALA A 91 4.76 13.27 16.77
C ALA A 91 3.76 14.32 17.31
N PRO A 92 2.43 14.17 17.12
CA PRO A 92 1.45 15.07 17.70
C PRO A 92 1.55 15.23 19.22
N GLN A 93 1.79 14.13 19.92
CA GLN A 93 1.83 14.02 21.38
C GLN A 93 3.19 14.42 21.95
N ASP A 94 4.24 14.10 21.20
CA ASP A 94 5.61 14.51 21.48
C ASP A 94 5.83 16.02 21.24
N GLY A 95 4.77 16.75 20.88
CA GLY A 95 4.80 18.21 20.74
C GLY A 95 5.38 18.72 19.43
N TRP A 96 5.59 17.85 18.43
CA TRP A 96 6.11 18.28 17.13
C TRP A 96 5.14 19.22 16.43
N ARG A 97 5.69 20.31 15.88
CA ARG A 97 4.95 21.29 15.10
C ARG A 97 5.79 21.70 13.90
N LEU A 98 5.12 21.95 12.79
CA LEU A 98 5.75 22.54 11.62
C LEU A 98 5.65 24.06 11.73
N ASP A 99 6.77 24.76 11.56
CA ASP A 99 6.75 26.21 11.38
C ASP A 99 6.36 26.51 9.92
N GLU A 100 5.07 26.74 9.68
CA GLU A 100 4.51 26.97 8.34
C GLU A 100 5.02 28.27 7.69
N ALA A 101 5.64 29.17 8.46
CA ALA A 101 6.28 30.37 7.94
C ALA A 101 7.66 30.10 7.33
N ARG A 102 8.28 28.94 7.62
CA ARG A 102 9.59 28.57 7.08
C ARG A 102 9.44 27.78 5.78
N PRO A 103 10.36 27.98 4.81
CA PRO A 103 10.45 27.10 3.66
C PRO A 103 10.68 25.65 4.09
N LEU A 104 9.94 24.73 3.47
CA LEU A 104 10.16 23.30 3.64
C LEU A 104 11.51 22.93 3.03
N ALA A 105 12.30 22.13 3.76
CA ALA A 105 13.62 21.73 3.32
C ALA A 105 14.02 20.38 3.91
N VAL A 106 14.85 19.66 3.15
CA VAL A 106 15.64 18.50 3.60
C VAL A 106 17.05 18.75 3.06
N PRO A 107 17.87 19.58 3.74
CA PRO A 107 19.18 20.01 3.26
C PRO A 107 20.10 18.86 2.85
N ALA A 108 20.16 17.76 3.60
CA ALA A 108 20.99 16.61 3.26
C ALA A 108 20.54 15.95 1.95
N LEU A 109 19.23 15.83 1.71
CA LEU A 109 18.69 15.33 0.44
C LEU A 109 19.02 16.28 -0.73
N ALA A 110 18.89 17.58 -0.51
CA ALA A 110 19.24 18.58 -1.51
C ALA A 110 20.73 18.55 -1.88
N ALA A 111 21.60 18.41 -0.88
CA ALA A 111 23.04 18.29 -1.07
C ALA A 111 23.40 16.98 -1.79
N LEU A 112 22.84 15.85 -1.35
CA LEU A 112 23.08 14.53 -1.95
C LEU A 112 22.69 14.52 -3.44
N THR A 113 21.57 15.16 -3.78
CA THR A 113 21.03 15.14 -5.15
C THR A 113 21.60 16.24 -6.06
N SER A 114 22.52 17.06 -5.56
CA SER A 114 23.17 18.14 -6.32
C SER A 114 24.18 17.64 -7.36
N THR A 115 24.63 16.38 -7.25
CA THR A 115 25.61 15.76 -8.15
C THR A 115 25.03 14.52 -8.83
N GLY A 116 25.61 14.11 -9.97
CA GLY A 116 25.21 12.86 -10.65
C GLY A 116 25.50 11.62 -9.81
N SER A 117 26.67 11.56 -9.17
CA SER A 117 27.06 10.44 -8.31
C SER A 117 26.18 10.34 -7.06
N GLY A 118 25.87 11.46 -6.41
CA GLY A 118 25.00 11.45 -5.24
C GLY A 118 23.56 11.05 -5.56
N ARG A 119 23.04 11.41 -6.75
CA ARG A 119 21.75 10.88 -7.23
C ARG A 119 21.80 9.36 -7.42
N GLN A 120 22.85 8.82 -8.04
CA GLN A 120 23.00 7.38 -8.19
C GLN A 120 23.10 6.65 -6.84
N VAL A 121 23.83 7.22 -5.88
CA VAL A 121 23.93 6.70 -4.52
C VAL A 121 22.56 6.65 -3.85
N LEU A 122 21.77 7.72 -3.96
CA LEU A 122 20.39 7.75 -3.45
C LEU A 122 19.53 6.66 -4.08
N GLU A 123 19.55 6.53 -5.41
CA GLU A 123 18.76 5.51 -6.12
C GLU A 123 19.14 4.08 -5.69
N ASN A 124 20.44 3.80 -5.57
CA ASN A 124 20.93 2.51 -5.12
C ASN A 124 20.54 2.22 -3.67
N TYR A 125 20.68 3.22 -2.79
CA TYR A 125 20.28 3.13 -1.39
C TYR A 125 18.78 2.82 -1.27
N LEU A 126 17.93 3.59 -1.96
CA LEU A 126 16.48 3.41 -1.90
C LEU A 126 16.05 2.04 -2.45
N ALA A 127 16.66 1.56 -3.54
CA ALA A 127 16.33 0.25 -4.10
C ALA A 127 16.76 -0.92 -3.21
N ALA A 128 17.82 -0.75 -2.42
CA ALA A 128 18.32 -1.77 -1.49
C ALA A 128 17.69 -1.71 -0.09
N HIS A 129 17.09 -0.57 0.28
CA HIS A 129 16.57 -0.36 1.61
C HIS A 129 15.20 -1.04 1.78
N PRO A 130 15.01 -1.90 2.80
CA PRO A 130 13.79 -2.70 2.95
C PRO A 130 12.53 -1.86 3.17
N GLU A 131 12.68 -0.66 3.72
CA GLU A 131 11.56 0.27 3.96
C GLU A 131 11.32 1.27 2.82
N TRP A 132 11.94 1.09 1.66
CA TRP A 132 11.67 1.89 0.48
C TRP A 132 11.28 0.97 -0.68
N LEU A 133 10.14 1.27 -1.31
CA LEU A 133 9.71 0.59 -2.54
C LEU A 133 9.91 1.54 -3.71
N VAL A 134 10.84 1.19 -4.60
CA VAL A 134 11.12 1.99 -5.80
C VAL A 134 10.32 1.45 -6.98
N THR A 135 9.48 2.28 -7.60
CA THR A 135 8.62 1.93 -8.72
C THR A 135 8.84 2.88 -9.90
N ASP A 136 8.68 2.36 -11.12
CA ASP A 136 8.63 3.18 -12.33
C ASP A 136 7.15 3.39 -12.70
N GLU A 137 6.63 4.58 -12.47
CA GLU A 137 5.25 4.98 -12.78
C GLU A 137 5.20 5.81 -14.07
N PRO A 138 4.04 5.96 -14.74
CA PRO A 138 3.92 6.77 -15.95
C PRO A 138 4.40 8.23 -15.78
N GLN A 139 4.30 8.77 -14.57
CA GLN A 139 4.73 10.13 -14.25
C GLN A 139 6.24 10.19 -14.02
N GLY A 140 6.89 9.11 -13.60
CA GLY A 140 8.32 9.04 -13.31
C GLY A 140 8.66 7.94 -12.31
N ARG A 141 9.93 7.90 -11.89
CA ARG A 141 10.40 6.99 -10.85
C ARG A 141 10.09 7.55 -9.47
N PHE A 142 9.47 6.74 -8.62
CA PHE A 142 9.13 7.08 -7.25
C PHE A 142 9.78 6.09 -6.28
N ALA A 143 10.13 6.58 -5.09
CA ALA A 143 10.42 5.75 -3.93
C ALA A 143 9.36 6.03 -2.87
N TRP A 144 8.58 5.01 -2.53
CA TRP A 144 7.53 5.10 -1.53
C TRP A 144 8.02 4.51 -0.21
N ARG A 145 7.79 5.21 0.89
CA ARG A 145 8.14 4.68 2.21
C ARG A 145 7.23 3.50 2.54
N CYS A 146 7.83 2.34 2.73
CA CYS A 146 7.17 1.19 3.34
C CYS A 146 7.16 1.34 4.85
N PHE A 147 6.10 0.83 5.44
CA PHE A 147 5.91 0.77 6.88
C PHE A 147 6.27 -0.61 7.38
N ARG A 148 6.53 -0.77 8.68
CA ARG A 148 6.73 -2.10 9.26
C ARG A 148 5.49 -2.56 9.99
N ALA A 149 5.17 -3.83 9.83
CA ALA A 149 4.28 -4.51 10.74
C ALA A 149 4.89 -5.86 11.11
N LYS A 150 4.92 -6.14 12.42
CA LYS A 150 5.53 -7.34 13.00
C LYS A 150 6.99 -7.54 12.52
N GLY A 151 7.73 -6.44 12.39
CA GLY A 151 9.14 -6.40 12.00
C GLY A 151 9.41 -6.50 10.49
N ARG A 152 8.38 -6.54 9.63
CA ARG A 152 8.54 -6.74 8.18
C ARG A 152 8.11 -5.52 7.39
N PRO A 153 8.80 -5.17 6.30
CA PRO A 153 8.36 -4.09 5.43
C PRO A 153 7.05 -4.46 4.73
N MET A 154 6.14 -3.50 4.65
CA MET A 154 4.82 -3.66 4.05
C MET A 154 4.44 -2.43 3.25
N THR A 155 3.70 -2.70 2.17
CA THR A 155 3.01 -1.69 1.38
C THR A 155 1.53 -2.06 1.31
N THR A 156 0.72 -1.04 1.13
CA THR A 156 -0.70 -1.19 0.82
C THR A 156 -0.99 -0.73 -0.60
N ARG A 157 -2.24 -0.91 -1.05
CA ARG A 157 -2.75 -0.27 -2.26
C ARG A 157 -2.49 1.24 -2.25
N ASN A 158 -1.85 1.73 -3.31
CA ASN A 158 -1.44 3.13 -3.50
C ASN A 158 -0.46 3.66 -2.42
N HIS A 159 0.23 2.78 -1.70
CA HIS A 159 1.29 3.10 -0.74
C HIS A 159 0.84 3.96 0.45
N TYR A 160 -0.46 3.95 0.79
CA TYR A 160 -0.95 4.65 1.97
C TYR A 160 -1.00 3.76 3.18
N TYR A 161 -0.33 4.17 4.24
CA TYR A 161 -0.52 3.53 5.53
C TYR A 161 -1.73 4.11 6.23
N PHE A 162 -2.68 3.26 6.62
CA PHE A 162 -3.91 3.71 7.27
C PHE A 162 -4.27 2.80 8.42
N PHE A 163 -5.00 3.35 9.37
CA PHE A 163 -5.59 2.56 10.44
C PHE A 163 -6.85 3.19 10.98
N SER A 164 -7.73 2.29 11.39
CA SER A 164 -9.04 2.60 11.92
C SER A 164 -9.33 1.70 13.12
N ALA A 165 -8.64 1.93 14.24
CA ALA A 165 -9.07 1.43 15.56
C ALA A 165 -8.79 2.49 16.63
N LYS A 166 -9.20 2.18 17.87
CA LYS A 166 -9.13 3.09 19.02
C LYS A 166 -7.71 3.61 19.27
N ALA A 167 -7.60 4.86 19.70
CA ALA A 167 -6.37 5.54 20.08
C ALA A 167 -5.72 4.82 21.26
N ASP A 168 -4.78 3.94 20.93
CA ASP A 168 -3.89 3.32 21.90
C ASP A 168 -2.52 4.01 21.84
N ALA A 169 -1.84 4.08 22.99
CA ALA A 169 -0.43 4.43 23.17
C ALA A 169 0.12 5.59 22.30
N GLY A 170 -0.72 6.56 22.03
CA GLY A 170 -0.32 7.82 21.46
C GLY A 170 -0.53 8.04 19.96
N ILE A 171 -1.25 7.13 19.32
CA ILE A 171 -1.51 7.14 17.88
C ILE A 171 -2.84 7.87 17.58
N PRO A 172 -2.93 8.69 16.52
CA PRO A 172 -4.17 9.35 16.14
C PRO A 172 -5.29 8.35 15.83
N ASP A 173 -6.49 8.60 16.34
CA ASP A 173 -7.71 7.94 15.87
C ASP A 173 -7.97 8.27 14.40
N HIS A 174 -8.14 7.25 13.56
CA HIS A 174 -8.39 7.37 12.12
C HIS A 174 -7.37 8.24 11.38
N PHE A 175 -6.30 7.62 10.91
CA PHE A 175 -5.31 8.30 10.07
C PHE A 175 -5.07 7.56 8.75
N GLN A 176 -4.59 8.33 7.78
CA GLN A 176 -3.98 7.82 6.56
C GLN A 176 -2.75 8.67 6.26
N TYR A 177 -1.62 8.02 5.99
CA TYR A 177 -0.32 8.66 5.85
C TYR A 177 0.47 8.05 4.70
N ARG A 178 1.24 8.86 3.97
CA ARG A 178 2.14 8.40 2.90
C ARG A 178 3.35 9.34 2.77
N LEU A 179 4.53 8.77 2.57
CA LEU A 179 5.75 9.49 2.19
C LEU A 179 6.26 8.94 0.85
N GLY A 180 6.52 9.83 -0.10
CA GLY A 180 7.08 9.50 -1.40
C GLY A 180 8.19 10.47 -1.81
N LEU A 181 9.15 9.95 -2.56
CA LEU A 181 10.21 10.71 -3.21
C LEU A 181 10.09 10.51 -4.73
N SER A 182 9.77 11.56 -5.49
CA SER A 182 9.88 11.50 -6.95
C SER A 182 11.31 11.80 -7.35
N LEU A 183 11.99 10.78 -7.86
CA LEU A 183 13.39 10.85 -8.27
C LEU A 183 13.57 11.61 -9.59
N SER A 184 12.46 11.81 -10.31
CA SER A 184 12.37 12.64 -11.51
C SER A 184 12.02 14.12 -11.23
N GLY A 185 11.72 14.48 -9.97
CA GLY A 185 11.26 15.81 -9.58
C GLY A 185 9.81 16.13 -10.00
N LYS A 186 9.14 15.25 -10.75
CA LYS A 186 7.75 15.39 -11.17
C LYS A 186 6.78 15.09 -10.01
N THR A 187 5.64 15.75 -10.01
CA THR A 187 4.60 15.54 -8.99
C THR A 187 3.66 14.42 -9.40
N GLY A 188 3.32 13.54 -8.45
CA GLY A 188 2.20 12.61 -8.59
C GLY A 188 0.84 13.27 -8.32
N TRP A 189 0.85 14.50 -7.79
CA TRP A 189 -0.35 15.21 -7.35
C TRP A 189 -0.71 16.41 -8.23
N PRO A 190 -2.01 16.68 -8.42
CA PRO A 190 -2.47 17.90 -9.06
C PRO A 190 -2.33 19.09 -8.11
N GLY A 191 -1.32 19.94 -8.31
CA GLY A 191 -1.18 21.21 -7.60
C GLY A 191 0.25 21.73 -7.56
N SER A 192 0.41 23.06 -7.59
CA SER A 192 1.72 23.73 -7.50
C SER A 192 2.06 24.20 -6.08
N ARG A 193 1.16 24.00 -5.10
CA ARG A 193 1.36 24.51 -3.73
C ARG A 193 2.22 23.56 -2.91
N ALA A 194 3.15 24.16 -2.16
CA ALA A 194 4.03 23.43 -1.26
C ALA A 194 3.27 22.73 -0.13
N MET A 195 2.18 23.36 0.34
CA MET A 195 1.26 22.82 1.33
C MET A 195 -0.18 23.09 0.88
N MET A 196 -1.04 22.10 1.06
CA MET A 196 -2.45 22.19 0.72
C MET A 196 -3.27 21.45 1.77
N GLU A 197 -4.38 22.07 2.17
CA GLU A 197 -5.41 21.41 2.97
C GLU A 197 -6.68 21.27 2.14
N SER A 198 -7.35 20.13 2.29
CA SER A 198 -8.71 19.92 1.79
C SER A 198 -9.60 19.69 2.98
N GLY A 199 -10.86 20.13 2.84
CA GLY A 199 -11.88 19.98 3.86
C GLY A 199 -11.99 18.54 4.37
N PRO A 200 -12.57 18.40 5.57
CA PRO A 200 -12.60 17.13 6.28
C PRO A 200 -13.29 16.05 5.45
N ASP A 201 -12.85 14.81 5.63
CA ASP A 201 -13.57 13.66 5.11
C ASP A 201 -14.89 13.41 5.87
N LYS A 202 -15.59 12.31 5.53
CA LYS A 202 -16.84 11.90 6.20
C LYS A 202 -16.70 11.60 7.70
N HIS A 203 -15.47 11.49 8.21
CA HIS A 203 -15.13 11.22 9.60
C HIS A 203 -14.60 12.46 10.33
N GLY A 204 -14.65 13.64 9.70
CA GLY A 204 -14.14 14.88 10.29
C GLY A 204 -12.61 15.01 10.24
N VAL A 205 -11.93 14.18 9.44
CA VAL A 205 -10.47 14.09 9.38
C VAL A 205 -9.94 15.00 8.28
N MET A 206 -9.06 15.93 8.63
CA MET A 206 -8.46 16.87 7.68
C MET A 206 -7.45 16.16 6.79
N ARG A 207 -7.42 16.51 5.50
CA ARG A 207 -6.45 15.97 4.54
C ARG A 207 -5.44 17.05 4.21
N LYS A 208 -4.18 16.75 4.46
CA LYS A 208 -3.04 17.64 4.29
C LYS A 208 -2.07 17.02 3.29
N TRP A 209 -1.65 17.82 2.32
CA TRP A 209 -0.63 17.46 1.34
C TRP A 209 0.54 18.42 1.46
N THR A 210 1.74 17.86 1.39
CA THR A 210 2.99 18.61 1.37
C THR A 210 3.81 18.14 0.16
N SER A 211 4.23 19.04 -0.72
CA SER A 211 5.01 18.72 -1.93
C SER A 211 6.03 19.81 -2.26
N PHE A 212 7.31 19.51 -2.19
CA PHE A 212 8.36 20.50 -2.46
C PHE A 212 9.61 19.84 -3.05
N MET A 213 10.46 20.65 -3.69
CA MET A 213 11.75 20.18 -4.19
C MET A 213 12.81 20.23 -3.08
N ALA A 214 13.54 19.14 -2.91
CA ALA A 214 14.77 19.04 -2.15
C ALA A 214 15.90 18.68 -3.11
N GLY A 215 16.56 19.70 -3.69
CA GLY A 215 17.49 19.52 -4.80
C GLY A 215 16.78 19.02 -6.05
N ALA A 216 17.21 17.87 -6.59
CA ALA A 216 16.61 17.29 -7.80
C ALA A 216 15.41 16.36 -7.51
N VAL A 217 15.14 16.06 -6.24
CA VAL A 217 14.08 15.15 -5.82
C VAL A 217 12.90 15.94 -5.29
N ARG A 218 11.67 15.50 -5.60
CA ARG A 218 10.47 16.04 -4.98
C ARG A 218 10.05 15.16 -3.80
N VAL A 219 9.86 15.78 -2.65
CA VAL A 219 9.33 15.14 -1.44
C VAL A 219 7.83 15.33 -1.43
N GLU A 220 7.07 14.25 -1.23
CA GLU A 220 5.62 14.25 -1.16
C GLU A 220 5.14 13.56 0.13
N ILE A 221 4.34 14.26 0.93
CA ILE A 221 3.77 13.74 2.17
C ILE A 221 2.26 13.94 2.13
N TYR A 222 1.54 12.86 2.42
CA TYR A 222 0.11 12.89 2.73
C TYR A 222 -0.08 12.65 4.21
N ASP A 223 -0.80 13.54 4.88
CA ASP A 223 -1.20 13.44 6.27
C ASP A 223 -2.71 13.66 6.36
N GLN A 224 -3.44 12.58 6.60
CA GLN A 224 -4.84 12.65 6.96
C GLN A 224 -4.98 12.20 8.41
N SER A 225 -5.35 13.12 9.29
CA SER A 225 -5.54 12.86 10.72
C SER A 225 -6.47 13.90 11.37
N LYS A 226 -7.02 13.55 12.53
CA LYS A 226 -7.77 14.50 13.38
C LYS A 226 -6.86 15.50 14.09
N VAL A 227 -5.55 15.32 13.97
CA VAL A 227 -4.55 16.17 14.61
C VAL A 227 -4.46 17.48 13.84
N PRO A 228 -4.62 18.64 14.52
CA PRO A 228 -4.47 19.94 13.87
C PRO A 228 -3.03 20.20 13.43
N GLY A 229 -2.86 20.92 12.33
CA GLY A 229 -1.55 21.28 11.78
C GLY A 229 -0.77 20.08 11.23
N TYR A 230 0.53 20.25 11.09
CA TYR A 230 1.41 19.35 10.32
C TYR A 230 2.42 18.61 11.20
N ALA A 231 2.01 18.14 12.39
CA ALA A 231 2.91 17.49 13.35
C ALA A 231 3.60 16.24 12.79
N MET A 232 2.85 15.36 12.10
CA MET A 232 3.41 14.18 11.47
C MET A 232 4.36 14.54 10.32
N THR A 233 3.98 15.49 9.47
CA THR A 233 4.87 16.05 8.43
C THR A 233 6.15 16.60 9.04
N ALA A 234 6.10 17.36 10.14
CA ALA A 234 7.28 17.91 10.80
C ALA A 234 8.25 16.81 11.24
N ARG A 235 7.75 15.75 11.90
CA ARG A 235 8.62 14.63 12.31
C ARG A 235 9.16 13.86 11.12
N THR A 236 8.37 13.71 10.07
CA THR A 236 8.80 13.07 8.81
C THR A 236 9.99 13.79 8.20
N LEU A 237 9.92 15.12 8.10
CA LEU A 237 11.00 15.92 7.54
C LEU A 237 12.29 15.80 8.35
N ALA A 238 12.17 15.79 9.68
CA ALA A 238 13.32 15.59 10.56
C ALA A 238 13.95 14.19 10.39
N LEU A 239 13.13 13.13 10.37
CA LEU A 239 13.62 11.76 10.19
C LEU A 239 14.23 11.54 8.81
N LEU A 240 13.63 12.12 7.76
CA LEU A 240 14.17 12.08 6.41
C LEU A 240 15.50 12.83 6.33
N GLU A 241 15.63 13.99 6.98
CA GLU A 241 16.91 14.70 7.08
C GLU A 241 17.97 13.86 7.80
N GLU A 242 17.63 13.27 8.95
CA GLU A 242 18.53 12.39 9.70
C GLU A 242 19.02 11.20 8.85
N GLU A 243 18.12 10.57 8.09
CA GLU A 243 18.45 9.45 7.20
C GLU A 243 19.34 9.87 6.03
N MET A 244 18.98 10.95 5.34
CA MET A 244 19.74 11.44 4.20
C MET A 244 21.10 12.02 4.63
N ALA A 245 21.21 12.57 5.84
CA ALA A 245 22.48 13.01 6.40
C ALA A 245 23.42 11.84 6.70
N ARG A 246 22.90 10.71 7.22
CA ARG A 246 23.68 9.47 7.38
C ARG A 246 24.18 8.95 6.04
N LEU A 247 23.33 8.94 5.01
CA LEU A 247 23.72 8.54 3.66
C LEU A 247 24.74 9.50 3.04
N ALA A 248 24.62 10.80 3.27
CA ALA A 248 25.57 11.79 2.76
C ALA A 248 26.94 11.74 3.48
N ALA A 249 26.99 11.20 4.70
CA ALA A 249 28.22 11.08 5.49
C ALA A 249 29.10 9.89 5.09
N VAL A 250 28.55 8.91 4.37
CA VAL A 250 29.32 7.75 3.87
C VAL A 250 29.91 8.05 2.50
N ALA A 251 31.08 7.47 2.21
CA ALA A 251 31.69 7.58 0.88
C ALA A 251 30.77 6.96 -0.18
N ALA A 252 30.77 7.54 -1.39
CA ALA A 252 29.88 7.11 -2.47
C ALA A 252 29.99 5.61 -2.78
N ASP A 253 31.20 5.02 -2.73
CA ASP A 253 31.40 3.58 -2.98
C ASP A 253 31.03 2.69 -1.78
N ASN A 254 30.79 3.28 -0.61
CA ASN A 254 30.45 2.61 0.65
C ASN A 254 29.05 2.93 1.15
N TRP A 255 28.14 3.38 0.27
CA TRP A 255 26.78 3.79 0.63
C TRP A 255 25.99 2.71 1.38
N ARG A 256 26.31 1.43 1.17
CA ARG A 256 25.72 0.29 1.88
C ARG A 256 25.88 0.37 3.40
N GLN A 257 26.90 1.06 3.91
CA GLN A 257 27.09 1.27 5.36
C GLN A 257 25.98 2.13 5.98
N ALA A 258 25.22 2.87 5.17
CA ALA A 258 24.07 3.65 5.64
C ALA A 258 22.77 2.82 5.72
N LEU A 259 22.74 1.61 5.13
CA LEU A 259 21.60 0.70 5.25
C LEU A 259 21.45 0.23 6.71
N PRO A 260 20.23 -0.01 7.20
CA PRO A 260 20.04 -0.56 8.54
C PRO A 260 20.62 -1.99 8.61
N ALA A 261 20.98 -2.44 9.81
CA ALA A 261 21.69 -3.71 9.99
C ALA A 261 20.92 -4.95 9.48
N ASP A 262 19.60 -4.83 9.33
CA ASP A 262 18.72 -5.87 8.81
C ASP A 262 18.45 -5.75 7.29
N ALA A 263 18.98 -4.72 6.61
CA ALA A 263 18.77 -4.46 5.19
C ALA A 263 19.57 -5.33 4.22
N GLY A 264 20.03 -6.50 4.63
CA GLY A 264 20.87 -7.34 3.77
C GLY A 264 20.92 -8.83 4.09
N VAL A 265 20.17 -9.34 5.07
CA VAL A 265 20.09 -10.79 5.31
C VAL A 265 18.74 -11.16 5.91
N VAL A 266 17.88 -11.74 5.07
CA VAL A 266 16.91 -12.73 5.52
C VAL A 266 17.09 -13.95 4.61
N GLY A 267 17.79 -14.97 5.11
CA GLY A 267 17.95 -16.27 4.42
C GLY A 267 19.21 -16.44 3.58
N SER A 268 19.61 -17.71 3.40
CA SER A 268 20.76 -18.12 2.59
C SER A 268 20.42 -18.34 1.10
N LYS A 269 19.17 -18.06 0.70
CA LYS A 269 18.64 -18.31 -0.64
C LYS A 269 17.43 -17.40 -0.91
N PRO A 270 17.13 -17.10 -2.19
CA PRO A 270 15.91 -16.40 -2.54
C PRO A 270 14.65 -17.10 -2.00
N ASP A 271 13.66 -16.32 -1.57
CA ASP A 271 12.37 -16.82 -1.07
C ASP A 271 11.23 -15.88 -1.48
N LEU A 272 10.02 -16.43 -1.49
CA LEU A 272 8.77 -15.73 -1.70
C LEU A 272 7.75 -16.21 -0.66
N GLN A 273 7.12 -15.25 0.00
CA GLN A 273 6.08 -15.50 0.98
C GLN A 273 4.83 -14.73 0.60
N LEU A 274 3.68 -15.38 0.72
CA LEU A 274 2.36 -14.76 0.58
C LEU A 274 1.67 -14.70 1.92
N TYR A 275 0.90 -13.64 2.12
CA TYR A 275 0.08 -13.38 3.29
C TYR A 275 -1.33 -13.09 2.83
N GLN A 276 -2.32 -13.56 3.59
CA GLN A 276 -3.71 -13.23 3.30
C GLN A 276 -3.98 -11.75 3.58
N GLY A 277 -4.63 -11.09 2.64
CA GLY A 277 -5.15 -9.74 2.83
C GLY A 277 -6.47 -9.73 3.60
N LEU A 278 -7.08 -8.55 3.65
CA LEU A 278 -8.38 -8.28 4.30
C LEU A 278 -9.52 -9.20 3.86
N GLN A 279 -9.46 -9.66 2.62
CA GLN A 279 -10.54 -10.29 1.89
C GLN A 279 -9.93 -11.32 0.94
N GLY A 280 -10.66 -12.40 0.66
CA GLY A 280 -10.19 -13.48 -0.22
C GLY A 280 -9.76 -12.93 -1.58
N GLY A 281 -8.66 -13.44 -2.13
CA GLY A 281 -8.10 -12.94 -3.38
C GLY A 281 -7.20 -11.70 -3.26
N ILE A 282 -7.19 -10.96 -2.14
CA ILE A 282 -6.15 -9.96 -1.85
C ILE A 282 -5.00 -10.65 -1.12
N TYR A 283 -3.78 -10.39 -1.57
CA TYR A 283 -2.57 -10.91 -0.96
C TYR A 283 -1.54 -9.81 -0.75
N HIS A 284 -0.78 -9.95 0.32
CA HIS A 284 0.53 -9.31 0.43
C HIS A 284 1.60 -10.33 0.06
N ALA A 285 2.68 -9.85 -0.55
CA ALA A 285 3.87 -10.65 -0.80
C ALA A 285 5.10 -9.96 -0.25
N THR A 286 6.05 -10.76 0.19
CA THR A 286 7.44 -10.34 0.41
C THR A 286 8.33 -11.33 -0.31
N TRP A 287 9.29 -10.83 -1.08
CA TRP A 287 10.34 -11.67 -1.65
C TRP A 287 11.72 -11.15 -1.28
N LEU A 288 12.65 -12.09 -1.30
CA LEU A 288 14.07 -11.89 -1.05
C LEU A 288 14.80 -12.38 -2.28
N CYS A 289 15.57 -11.51 -2.94
CA CYS A 289 16.45 -11.94 -4.01
C CYS A 289 17.62 -10.98 -4.22
N ASN A 290 18.61 -11.45 -4.97
CA ASN A 290 19.64 -10.62 -5.56
C ASN A 290 19.59 -10.86 -7.07
N PRO A 291 19.14 -9.88 -7.88
CA PRO A 291 19.14 -10.06 -9.31
C PRO A 291 20.56 -10.06 -9.88
N GLY A 292 21.57 -9.52 -9.20
CA GLY A 292 22.96 -9.47 -9.66
C GLY A 292 23.29 -8.29 -10.58
N GLU A 293 22.28 -7.52 -11.02
CA GLU A 293 22.44 -6.29 -11.79
C GLU A 293 21.20 -5.39 -11.61
N ALA A 294 21.28 -4.14 -12.08
CA ALA A 294 20.18 -3.19 -12.00
C ALA A 294 19.00 -3.59 -12.92
N GLY A 295 17.78 -3.46 -12.40
CA GLY A 295 16.56 -3.75 -13.15
C GLY A 295 15.31 -3.77 -12.29
N VAL A 296 14.27 -4.44 -12.80
CA VAL A 296 12.95 -4.52 -12.19
C VAL A 296 12.60 -5.97 -11.89
N THR A 297 12.11 -6.24 -10.68
CA THR A 297 11.47 -7.51 -10.30
C THR A 297 9.96 -7.39 -10.30
N TYR A 298 9.25 -8.46 -10.62
CA TYR A 298 7.78 -8.52 -10.57
C TYR A 298 7.31 -9.97 -10.49
N LEU A 299 6.03 -10.17 -10.17
CA LEU A 299 5.40 -11.48 -10.07
C LEU A 299 4.55 -11.83 -11.29
N ARG A 300 4.56 -13.12 -11.64
CA ARG A 300 3.54 -13.76 -12.49
C ARG A 300 2.91 -14.90 -11.70
N ALA A 301 1.65 -15.20 -11.99
CA ALA A 301 0.93 -16.31 -11.37
C ALA A 301 0.20 -17.12 -12.42
N TYR A 302 0.18 -18.44 -12.22
CA TYR A 302 -0.46 -19.40 -13.10
C TYR A 302 -1.25 -20.40 -12.27
N GLU A 303 -2.50 -20.65 -12.64
CA GLU A 303 -3.26 -21.77 -12.11
C GLU A 303 -2.52 -23.08 -12.42
N ALA A 304 -2.38 -23.97 -11.43
CA ALA A 304 -1.42 -25.06 -11.48
C ALA A 304 -1.82 -26.21 -12.42
N SER A 305 -3.12 -26.45 -12.65
CA SER A 305 -3.60 -27.60 -13.43
C SER A 305 -3.64 -27.34 -14.94
N ARG A 306 -4.13 -26.16 -15.36
CA ARG A 306 -4.33 -25.74 -16.75
C ARG A 306 -3.27 -24.75 -17.22
N GLY A 307 -2.46 -24.19 -16.31
CA GLY A 307 -1.43 -23.20 -16.64
C GLY A 307 -2.02 -21.83 -17.02
N THR A 308 -3.27 -21.55 -16.64
CA THR A 308 -3.93 -20.29 -16.97
C THR A 308 -3.26 -19.13 -16.22
N ARG A 309 -2.81 -18.10 -16.94
CA ARG A 309 -2.18 -16.92 -16.34
C ARG A 309 -3.22 -16.11 -15.55
N LEU A 310 -2.93 -15.84 -14.28
CA LEU A 310 -3.82 -15.15 -13.35
C LEU A 310 -3.50 -13.66 -13.30
N SER A 311 -4.53 -12.82 -13.41
CA SER A 311 -4.45 -11.37 -13.25
C SER A 311 -3.29 -10.74 -14.02
N ALA A 312 -3.03 -11.26 -15.23
CA ALA A 312 -1.76 -11.19 -15.94
C ALA A 312 -1.03 -9.84 -15.91
N GLN A 313 -1.69 -8.77 -16.40
CA GLN A 313 -1.12 -7.42 -16.43
C GLN A 313 -1.15 -6.75 -15.06
N ARG A 314 -2.26 -6.92 -14.32
CA ARG A 314 -2.46 -6.24 -13.03
C ARG A 314 -1.49 -6.71 -11.96
N LEU A 315 -1.19 -8.02 -11.92
CA LEU A 315 -0.23 -8.59 -11.00
C LEU A 315 1.18 -8.08 -11.31
N GLU A 316 1.58 -8.10 -12.58
CA GLU A 316 2.88 -7.60 -13.02
C GLU A 316 3.05 -6.12 -12.66
N GLU A 317 2.07 -5.27 -12.98
CA GLU A 317 2.10 -3.84 -12.64
C GLU A 317 2.09 -3.58 -11.12
N ALA A 318 1.27 -4.31 -10.35
CA ALA A 318 1.16 -4.10 -8.90
C ALA A 318 2.39 -4.58 -8.12
N THR A 319 3.22 -5.44 -8.72
CA THR A 319 4.39 -6.04 -8.07
C THR A 319 5.72 -5.60 -8.68
N ALA A 320 5.68 -4.80 -9.75
CA ALA A 320 6.87 -4.26 -10.38
C ALA A 320 7.58 -3.27 -9.47
N CYS A 321 8.81 -3.60 -9.07
CA CYS A 321 9.68 -2.72 -8.31
C CYS A 321 11.15 -2.87 -8.70
N ARG A 322 11.91 -1.80 -8.50
CA ARG A 322 13.37 -1.82 -8.59
C ARG A 322 13.93 -2.36 -7.29
N MET A 323 14.87 -3.27 -7.42
CA MET A 323 15.51 -3.93 -6.29
C MET A 323 17.00 -3.64 -6.28
N GLY A 324 17.58 -3.57 -5.08
CA GLY A 324 19.02 -3.58 -4.88
C GLY A 324 19.67 -4.80 -5.52
N TRP A 325 20.96 -4.71 -5.77
CA TRP A 325 21.74 -5.81 -6.32
C TRP A 325 23.16 -5.78 -5.78
N SER A 326 23.84 -6.92 -5.89
CA SER A 326 25.23 -7.09 -5.49
C SER A 326 25.90 -8.16 -6.34
N GLU A 327 27.21 -8.04 -6.51
CA GLU A 327 28.03 -9.12 -7.08
C GLU A 327 28.12 -10.34 -6.16
N GLN A 328 27.81 -10.17 -4.86
CA GLN A 328 27.76 -11.26 -3.89
C GLN A 328 26.39 -11.96 -3.94
N PRO A 329 26.27 -13.21 -4.43
CA PRO A 329 24.97 -13.84 -4.67
C PRO A 329 24.11 -14.05 -3.41
N ASN A 330 24.75 -14.07 -2.23
CA ASN A 330 24.09 -14.27 -0.95
C ASN A 330 23.64 -12.96 -0.27
N GLU A 331 23.96 -11.80 -0.83
CA GLU A 331 23.46 -10.50 -0.35
C GLU A 331 22.08 -10.27 -0.96
N LEU A 332 21.02 -10.60 -0.21
CA LEU A 332 19.64 -10.56 -0.69
C LEU A 332 18.94 -9.29 -0.22
N PHE A 333 18.09 -8.75 -1.08
CA PHE A 333 17.29 -7.55 -0.84
C PHE A 333 15.81 -7.93 -0.75
N CYS A 334 15.05 -7.20 0.07
CA CYS A 334 13.64 -7.47 0.31
C CYS A 334 12.76 -6.44 -0.39
N ALA A 335 11.67 -6.89 -1.01
CA ALA A 335 10.61 -6.01 -1.46
C ALA A 335 9.21 -6.53 -1.06
N PRO A 336 8.31 -5.64 -0.61
CA PRO A 336 6.91 -5.95 -0.39
C PRO A 336 6.03 -5.58 -1.59
N ALA A 337 4.89 -6.25 -1.73
CA ALA A 337 3.81 -5.84 -2.63
C ALA A 337 2.43 -6.20 -2.06
N GLU A 338 1.40 -5.46 -2.46
CA GLU A 338 -0.01 -5.84 -2.30
C GLU A 338 -0.61 -6.03 -3.69
N PHE A 339 -1.37 -7.10 -3.91
CA PHE A 339 -2.06 -7.35 -5.17
C PHE A 339 -3.36 -8.12 -4.97
N THR A 340 -4.15 -8.21 -6.04
CA THR A 340 -5.40 -8.96 -6.08
C THR A 340 -5.35 -9.99 -7.21
N ILE A 341 -5.74 -11.23 -6.92
CA ILE A 341 -6.05 -12.26 -7.91
C ILE A 341 -7.56 -12.22 -8.16
N TYR A 342 -7.96 -11.93 -9.39
CA TYR A 342 -9.36 -11.72 -9.76
C TYR A 342 -10.08 -12.98 -10.24
N GLU A 343 -9.35 -14.06 -10.47
CA GLU A 343 -9.89 -15.31 -10.98
C GLU A 343 -10.27 -16.23 -9.81
N GLY A 344 -11.57 -16.52 -9.67
CA GLY A 344 -12.13 -17.38 -8.64
C GLY A 344 -12.95 -16.64 -7.60
N ASP A 345 -13.57 -17.41 -6.72
CA ASP A 345 -14.50 -16.90 -5.71
C ASP A 345 -14.01 -17.17 -4.29
N TRP A 346 -14.52 -16.41 -3.34
CA TRP A 346 -14.26 -16.66 -1.92
C TRP A 346 -14.72 -18.06 -1.51
N GLY A 347 -13.88 -18.74 -0.73
CA GLY A 347 -14.08 -20.10 -0.27
C GLY A 347 -13.69 -21.19 -1.27
N LYS A 348 -13.39 -20.84 -2.53
CA LYS A 348 -13.03 -21.79 -3.60
C LYS A 348 -11.53 -21.78 -3.85
N PHE A 349 -10.81 -22.59 -3.08
CA PHE A 349 -9.34 -22.65 -3.14
C PHE A 349 -8.83 -23.54 -4.27
N TYR A 350 -7.78 -23.08 -4.94
CA TYR A 350 -7.02 -23.82 -5.94
C TYR A 350 -5.51 -23.58 -5.76
N ALA A 351 -4.69 -24.35 -6.47
CA ALA A 351 -3.24 -24.18 -6.44
C ALA A 351 -2.80 -23.23 -7.55
N ALA A 352 -1.92 -22.29 -7.22
CA ALA A 352 -1.30 -21.41 -8.19
C ALA A 352 0.22 -21.38 -8.03
N ARG A 353 0.92 -21.43 -9.16
CA ARG A 353 2.36 -21.27 -9.25
C ARG A 353 2.68 -19.78 -9.40
N PHE A 354 3.31 -19.21 -8.37
CA PHE A 354 3.86 -17.86 -8.44
C PHE A 354 5.30 -17.94 -8.91
N GLU A 355 5.68 -17.00 -9.76
CA GLU A 355 7.00 -16.87 -10.35
C GLU A 355 7.50 -15.44 -10.12
N LEU A 356 8.70 -15.31 -9.55
CA LEU A 356 9.40 -14.04 -9.45
C LEU A 356 10.31 -13.87 -10.66
N TRP A 357 10.05 -12.85 -11.45
CA TRP A 357 10.78 -12.54 -12.68
C TRP A 357 11.64 -11.29 -12.51
N PHE A 358 12.70 -11.20 -13.31
CA PHE A 358 13.59 -10.05 -13.40
C PHE A 358 13.73 -9.57 -14.83
N ARG A 359 13.70 -8.25 -15.02
CA ARG A 359 13.95 -7.55 -16.27
C ARG A 359 15.16 -6.63 -16.09
N PRO A 360 16.31 -6.91 -16.75
CA PRO A 360 17.51 -6.07 -16.67
C PRO A 360 17.29 -4.69 -17.31
N ASP A 361 17.85 -3.64 -16.71
CA ASP A 361 17.83 -2.28 -17.30
C ASP A 361 18.60 -2.22 -18.63
N ALA A 362 19.61 -3.07 -18.81
CA ALA A 362 20.44 -3.14 -20.01
C ALA A 362 19.71 -3.72 -21.24
N GLY A 363 18.44 -4.12 -21.12
CA GLY A 363 17.64 -4.64 -22.23
C GLY A 363 17.90 -6.12 -22.59
N GLY A 364 18.47 -6.89 -21.67
CA GLY A 364 18.64 -8.34 -21.80
C GLY A 364 17.33 -9.12 -21.63
N GLU A 365 17.40 -10.45 -21.79
CA GLU A 365 16.25 -11.32 -21.60
C GLU A 365 15.75 -11.31 -20.15
N GLU A 366 14.43 -11.42 -19.99
CA GLU A 366 13.83 -11.60 -18.67
C GLU A 366 14.20 -12.97 -18.11
N ARG A 367 14.48 -13.05 -16.82
CA ARG A 367 14.85 -14.30 -16.16
C ARG A 367 13.94 -14.61 -14.98
N LEU A 368 13.61 -15.89 -14.84
CA LEU A 368 12.95 -16.43 -13.66
C LEU A 368 13.98 -16.52 -12.53
N ILE A 369 13.70 -15.88 -11.38
CA ILE A 369 14.53 -15.98 -10.17
C ILE A 369 14.14 -17.21 -9.36
N LEU A 370 12.85 -17.37 -9.07
CA LEU A 370 12.31 -18.49 -8.30
C LEU A 370 10.85 -18.73 -8.66
N SER A 371 10.36 -19.92 -8.33
CA SER A 371 8.94 -20.25 -8.42
C SER A 371 8.50 -21.04 -7.18
N LYS A 372 7.26 -20.81 -6.74
CA LYS A 372 6.67 -21.48 -5.57
C LYS A 372 5.15 -21.61 -5.75
N HIS A 373 4.61 -22.77 -5.37
CA HIS A 373 3.17 -22.99 -5.41
C HIS A 373 2.52 -22.52 -4.11
N PHE A 374 1.32 -21.96 -4.24
CA PHE A 374 0.50 -21.54 -3.11
C PHE A 374 -0.93 -22.03 -3.28
N LYS A 375 -1.57 -22.37 -2.16
CA LYS A 375 -3.03 -22.55 -2.09
C LYS A 375 -3.68 -21.18 -1.96
N ILE A 376 -4.39 -20.74 -2.99
CA ILE A 376 -5.01 -19.42 -3.06
C ILE A 376 -6.49 -19.55 -3.40
N GLU A 377 -7.22 -18.46 -3.19
CA GLU A 377 -8.56 -18.20 -3.74
C GLU A 377 -8.57 -16.89 -4.54
N GLY A 378 -9.58 -16.71 -5.37
CA GLY A 378 -9.81 -15.49 -6.14
C GLY A 378 -10.62 -14.44 -5.40
N TRP A 379 -10.65 -13.22 -5.95
CA TRP A 379 -11.45 -12.12 -5.44
C TRP A 379 -12.89 -12.19 -5.94
N MET A 380 -13.84 -12.16 -5.01
CA MET A 380 -15.27 -12.10 -5.32
C MET A 380 -15.70 -10.68 -5.72
N ARG A 381 -16.23 -10.52 -6.93
CA ARG A 381 -16.50 -9.19 -7.54
C ARG A 381 -17.81 -8.54 -7.14
#